data_AF-A0A957EEL9-F1
#
_entry.id   AF-A0A957EEL9-F1
#
_cell.length_a   1.000
_cell.length_b   1.000
_cell.length_c   1.000
_cell.angle_alpha   90.00
_cell.angle_beta   90.00
_cell.angle_gamma   90.00
#
_symmetry.space_group_name_H-M   'P 1'
#
loop_
_entity.id
_entity.type
_entity.pdbx_description
1 polymer ?
#
loop_
_entity_poly.entity_id
_entity_poly.type
_entity_poly.pdbx_seq_one_letter_code
_entity_poly.pdbx_strand_id
1 'polypeptide(L)'
;FLPSSGWPAGQWINDWLTMPLPPEDENHERPFVLVAQLYEAANPEAVVLTRRLGELVEGDAGWQFQPTEPVFVLPEEMEAVTAVFGEEIQLQGYQLSQTNEALDLTLVWEAMANGQTDYIRFVHLIDVAEGGAPLAQNDSPPRYGSYPTSQWVSGEVIQDRLSLPLTDVPPGSYQLAVGFYSQPTLGQFNRLPVFVEDGGEMPDGRFVLPVIVTIGP
;
A
#
# COMPACT_ATOMS: atom_id res chain seq x y z
N PHE A 1 -23.58 -26.05 -14.12
CA PHE A 1 -24.43 -25.26 -13.21
C PHE A 1 -25.32 -26.21 -12.42
N LEU A 2 -24.97 -26.50 -11.17
CA LEU A 2 -25.92 -27.11 -10.24
C LEU A 2 -26.58 -25.95 -9.50
N PRO A 3 -27.87 -25.64 -9.74
CA PRO A 3 -28.55 -24.62 -8.94
C PRO A 3 -28.41 -24.99 -7.46
N SER A 4 -28.34 -23.98 -6.58
CA SER A 4 -28.15 -24.19 -5.13
C SER A 4 -29.19 -25.11 -4.49
N SER A 5 -30.34 -25.30 -5.14
CA SER A 5 -31.37 -26.29 -4.78
C SER A 5 -30.96 -27.76 -4.97
N GLY A 6 -29.88 -28.04 -5.70
CA GLY A 6 -29.33 -29.38 -5.94
C GLY A 6 -28.14 -29.75 -5.06
N TRP A 7 -27.80 -28.90 -4.08
CA TRP A 7 -26.59 -29.04 -3.27
C TRP A 7 -26.84 -30.02 -2.11
N PRO A 8 -26.07 -31.14 -1.99
CA PRO A 8 -26.26 -32.08 -0.89
C PRO A 8 -25.93 -31.44 0.46
N ALA A 9 -26.84 -31.57 1.43
CA ALA A 9 -26.63 -31.04 2.77
C ALA A 9 -25.35 -31.62 3.41
N GLY A 10 -24.46 -30.74 3.87
CA GLY A 10 -23.23 -31.11 4.57
C GLY A 10 -22.04 -31.48 3.67
N GLN A 11 -22.14 -31.32 2.35
CA GLN A 11 -21.01 -31.53 1.43
C GLN A 11 -20.39 -30.22 0.96
N TRP A 12 -19.08 -30.23 0.77
CA TRP A 12 -18.36 -29.19 0.05
C TRP A 12 -18.65 -29.32 -1.44
N ILE A 13 -19.06 -28.22 -2.06
CA ILE A 13 -19.31 -28.17 -3.50
C ILE A 13 -18.24 -27.30 -4.12
N ASN A 14 -17.52 -27.89 -5.06
CA ASN A 14 -16.59 -27.17 -5.91
C ASN A 14 -17.40 -26.57 -7.07
N ASP A 15 -17.61 -25.26 -7.04
CA ASP A 15 -18.27 -24.53 -8.13
C ASP A 15 -17.27 -23.61 -8.82
N TRP A 16 -17.43 -23.41 -10.12
CA TRP A 16 -16.52 -22.62 -10.94
C TRP A 16 -17.12 -21.23 -11.13
N LEU A 17 -16.53 -20.22 -10.51
CA LEU A 17 -16.84 -18.83 -10.85
C LEU A 17 -16.08 -18.47 -12.14
N THR A 18 -16.82 -18.20 -13.22
CA THR A 18 -16.22 -17.61 -14.42
C THR A 18 -16.24 -16.10 -14.27
N MET A 19 -15.07 -15.48 -14.21
CA MET A 19 -14.92 -14.02 -14.25
C MET A 19 -14.45 -13.61 -15.64
N PRO A 20 -15.25 -12.85 -16.41
CA PRO A 20 -14.77 -12.30 -17.67
C PRO A 20 -13.66 -11.27 -17.37
N LEU A 21 -12.54 -11.39 -18.08
CA LEU A 21 -11.47 -10.39 -18.02
C LEU A 21 -11.84 -9.17 -18.87
N PRO A 22 -11.28 -7.98 -18.56
CA PRO A 22 -11.45 -6.81 -19.40
C PRO A 22 -11.05 -7.08 -20.87
N PRO A 23 -11.70 -6.44 -21.85
CA PRO A 23 -11.34 -6.57 -23.26
C PRO A 23 -9.87 -6.21 -23.53
N GLU A 24 -9.23 -6.88 -24.50
CA GLU A 24 -7.83 -6.64 -24.87
C GLU A 24 -7.59 -5.28 -25.53
N ASP A 25 -8.61 -4.69 -26.15
CA ASP A 25 -8.55 -3.38 -26.81
C ASP A 25 -8.64 -2.20 -25.85
N GLU A 26 -8.96 -2.46 -24.58
CA GLU A 26 -8.84 -1.48 -23.51
C GLU A 26 -7.41 -1.47 -22.96
N ASN A 27 -6.77 -0.30 -22.96
CA ASN A 27 -5.39 -0.12 -22.54
C ASN A 27 -5.26 -0.14 -21.01
N HIS A 28 -5.49 -1.30 -20.40
CA HIS A 28 -5.30 -1.54 -18.98
C HIS A 28 -3.85 -1.83 -18.65
N GLU A 29 -3.38 -1.28 -17.54
CA GLU A 29 -2.07 -1.61 -16.99
C GLU A 29 -2.09 -3.04 -16.41
N ARG A 30 -1.08 -3.84 -16.77
CA ARG A 30 -0.93 -5.26 -16.39
C ARG A 30 0.28 -5.43 -15.46
N PRO A 31 0.31 -6.47 -14.59
CA PRO A 31 -0.67 -7.54 -14.44
C PRO A 31 -1.94 -7.11 -13.70
N PHE A 32 -3.02 -7.89 -13.83
CA PHE A 32 -4.24 -7.65 -13.06
C PHE A 32 -4.10 -8.23 -11.65
N VAL A 33 -4.45 -7.45 -10.63
CA VAL A 33 -4.45 -7.91 -9.24
C VAL A 33 -5.81 -8.49 -8.88
N LEU A 34 -5.84 -9.70 -8.31
CA LEU A 34 -7.05 -10.33 -7.81
C LEU A 34 -7.17 -10.18 -6.30
N VAL A 35 -8.27 -9.56 -5.87
CA VAL A 35 -8.58 -9.29 -4.45
C VAL A 35 -9.96 -9.86 -4.13
N ALA A 36 -10.09 -10.51 -2.97
CA ALA A 36 -11.37 -10.90 -2.39
C ALA A 36 -11.74 -9.92 -1.27
N GLN A 37 -12.98 -9.46 -1.27
CA GLN A 37 -13.54 -8.60 -0.23
C GLN A 37 -14.75 -9.27 0.40
N LEU A 38 -14.81 -9.26 1.74
CA LEU A 38 -15.96 -9.70 2.51
C LEU A 38 -16.71 -8.47 3.01
N TYR A 39 -18.03 -8.45 2.82
CA TYR A 39 -18.88 -7.33 3.22
C TYR A 39 -19.89 -7.75 4.29
N GLU A 40 -20.34 -6.78 5.07
CA GLU A 40 -21.54 -6.98 5.88
C GLU A 40 -22.77 -7.07 4.96
N ALA A 41 -23.51 -8.18 5.03
CA ALA A 41 -24.71 -8.34 4.19
C ALA A 41 -25.78 -7.26 4.42
N ALA A 42 -25.82 -6.68 5.64
CA ALA A 42 -26.74 -5.60 5.98
C ALA A 42 -26.24 -4.21 5.54
N ASN A 43 -24.94 -4.07 5.26
CA ASN A 43 -24.32 -2.84 4.78
C ASN A 43 -23.27 -3.18 3.71
N PRO A 44 -23.68 -3.28 2.43
CA PRO A 44 -22.77 -3.66 1.34
C PRO A 44 -21.63 -2.68 1.06
N GLU A 45 -21.64 -1.49 1.67
CA GLU A 45 -20.52 -0.54 1.59
C GLU A 45 -19.46 -0.79 2.67
N ALA A 46 -19.80 -1.55 3.71
CA ALA A 46 -18.88 -1.92 4.78
C ALA A 46 -18.07 -3.16 4.41
N VAL A 47 -16.86 -2.94 3.89
CA VAL A 47 -15.84 -3.99 3.74
C VAL A 47 -15.33 -4.39 5.12
N VAL A 48 -15.46 -5.67 5.47
CA VAL A 48 -15.03 -6.27 6.74
C VAL A 48 -13.63 -6.88 6.61
N LEU A 49 -13.29 -7.43 5.45
CA LEU A 49 -12.00 -8.06 5.19
C LEU A 49 -11.62 -7.84 3.73
N THR A 50 -10.36 -7.48 3.49
CA THR A 50 -9.74 -7.47 2.17
C THR A 50 -8.60 -8.48 2.14
N ARG A 51 -8.53 -9.30 1.09
CA ARG A 51 -7.48 -10.30 0.91
C ARG A 51 -6.99 -10.29 -0.54
N ARG A 52 -5.71 -9.99 -0.75
CA ARG A 52 -5.05 -10.25 -2.04
C ARG A 52 -4.91 -11.74 -2.22
N LEU A 53 -5.41 -12.25 -3.34
CA LEU A 53 -5.29 -13.65 -3.70
C LEU A 53 -4.04 -13.88 -4.55
N GLY A 54 -3.75 -12.96 -5.47
CA GLY A 54 -2.71 -13.14 -6.45
C GLY A 54 -2.82 -12.14 -7.60
N GLU A 55 -2.14 -12.48 -8.68
CA GLU A 55 -2.14 -11.72 -9.92
C GLU A 55 -2.52 -12.64 -11.09
N LEU A 56 -3.16 -12.07 -12.09
CA LEU A 56 -3.32 -12.70 -13.39
C LEU A 56 -2.26 -12.13 -14.31
N VAL A 57 -1.36 -13.00 -14.74
CA VAL A 57 -0.27 -12.67 -15.66
C VAL A 57 -0.54 -13.29 -17.02
N GLU A 58 -0.09 -12.59 -18.06
CA GLU A 58 -0.14 -13.11 -19.42
C GLU A 58 1.08 -14.00 -19.66
N GLY A 59 0.86 -15.21 -20.17
CA GLY A 59 1.92 -16.11 -20.60
C GLY A 59 1.62 -16.71 -21.97
N ASP A 60 2.57 -17.52 -22.48
CA ASP A 60 2.50 -18.10 -23.82
C ASP A 60 1.26 -18.99 -24.06
N ALA A 61 0.65 -19.52 -22.98
CA ALA A 61 -0.54 -20.36 -23.01
C ALA A 61 -1.83 -19.60 -22.59
N GLY A 62 -1.78 -18.27 -22.58
CA GLY A 62 -2.85 -17.39 -22.09
C GLY A 62 -2.66 -16.97 -20.63
N TRP A 63 -3.76 -16.51 -20.02
CA TRP A 63 -3.76 -16.01 -18.64
C TRP A 63 -3.43 -17.09 -17.62
N GLN A 64 -2.51 -16.79 -16.71
CA GLN A 64 -2.12 -17.65 -15.60
C GLN A 64 -2.35 -16.92 -14.28
N PHE A 65 -2.93 -17.62 -13.32
CA PHE A 65 -3.03 -17.12 -11.95
C PHE A 65 -1.75 -17.43 -11.18
N GLN A 66 -1.15 -16.39 -10.60
CA GLN A 66 -0.02 -16.50 -9.69
C GLN A 66 -0.48 -16.08 -8.30
N PRO A 67 -0.44 -16.97 -7.29
CA PRO A 67 -0.83 -16.62 -5.94
C PRO A 67 0.11 -15.55 -5.37
N THR A 68 -0.41 -14.73 -4.45
CA THR A 68 0.45 -13.81 -3.68
C THR A 68 1.32 -14.62 -2.74
N GLU A 69 2.63 -14.62 -3.01
CA GLU A 69 3.65 -15.21 -2.16
C GLU A 69 4.43 -14.09 -1.46
N PRO A 70 4.60 -14.15 -0.12
CA PRO A 70 5.44 -13.20 0.61
C PRO A 70 6.87 -13.19 0.09
N VAL A 71 7.43 -11.98 -0.07
CA VAL A 71 8.82 -11.77 -0.46
C VAL A 71 9.63 -11.44 0.78
N PHE A 72 10.80 -12.04 0.97
CA PHE A 72 11.65 -11.84 2.17
C PHE A 72 13.02 -11.27 1.82
N VAL A 73 13.13 -10.64 0.66
CA VAL A 73 14.40 -10.14 0.11
C VAL A 73 14.22 -8.67 -0.23
N LEU A 74 15.14 -7.85 0.26
CA LEU A 74 15.19 -6.43 -0.07
C LEU A 74 15.57 -6.22 -1.55
N PRO A 75 14.99 -5.22 -2.23
CA PRO A 75 15.43 -4.87 -3.57
C PRO A 75 16.89 -4.39 -3.56
N GLU A 76 17.66 -4.75 -4.59
CA GLU A 76 19.08 -4.38 -4.70
C GLU A 76 19.27 -2.87 -4.91
N GLU A 77 18.39 -2.25 -5.68
CA GLU A 77 18.43 -0.82 -6.00
C GLU A 77 17.46 -0.07 -5.10
N MET A 78 17.93 0.52 -4.01
CA MET A 78 17.18 1.46 -3.18
C MET A 78 18.12 2.36 -2.38
N GLU A 79 17.63 3.53 -1.99
CA GLU A 79 18.28 4.33 -0.96
C GLU A 79 17.87 3.76 0.41
N ALA A 80 18.83 3.14 1.10
CA ALA A 80 18.60 2.50 2.38
C ALA A 80 18.38 3.55 3.48
N VAL A 81 17.28 3.42 4.21
CA VAL A 81 16.99 4.25 5.39
C VAL A 81 16.06 3.47 6.31
N THR A 82 16.34 3.55 7.61
CA THR A 82 15.61 2.79 8.61
C THR A 82 14.75 3.69 9.50
N ALA A 83 13.50 3.29 9.68
CA ALA A 83 12.62 3.83 10.73
C ALA A 83 11.57 2.78 11.12
N VAL A 84 11.22 2.69 12.40
CA VAL A 84 10.23 1.75 12.92
C VAL A 84 8.96 2.50 13.29
N PHE A 85 7.81 2.02 12.80
CA PHE A 85 6.49 2.60 13.02
C PHE A 85 5.72 1.71 13.99
N GLY A 86 5.44 2.24 15.17
CA GLY A 86 4.98 1.46 16.32
C GLY A 86 6.08 0.51 16.74
N GLU A 87 5.79 -0.78 16.65
CA GLU A 87 6.75 -1.88 16.80
C GLU A 87 6.47 -2.96 15.73
N GLU A 88 5.74 -2.59 14.67
CA GLU A 88 5.07 -3.53 13.76
C GLU A 88 5.55 -3.44 12.31
N ILE A 89 5.98 -2.25 11.86
CA ILE A 89 6.35 -1.99 10.47
C ILE A 89 7.67 -1.22 10.46
N GLN A 90 8.63 -1.69 9.67
CA GLN A 90 9.92 -1.05 9.49
C GLN A 90 10.05 -0.52 8.06
N LEU A 91 10.45 0.74 7.90
CA LEU A 91 10.96 1.24 6.63
C LEU A 91 12.39 0.71 6.46
N GLN A 92 12.68 0.12 5.31
CA GLN A 92 14.00 -0.40 4.94
C GLN A 92 14.70 0.49 3.89
N GLY A 93 13.92 1.27 3.14
CA GLY A 93 14.45 2.15 2.13
C GLY A 93 13.37 2.72 1.22
N TYR A 94 13.81 3.47 0.22
CA TYR A 94 12.94 4.01 -0.80
C TYR A 94 13.63 4.13 -2.16
N GLN A 95 12.83 4.23 -3.21
CA GLN A 95 13.26 4.64 -4.54
C GLN A 95 12.39 5.83 -4.95
N LEU A 96 12.99 6.80 -5.64
CA LEU A 96 12.31 8.04 -5.99
C LEU A 96 12.70 8.46 -7.41
N SER A 97 11.70 8.75 -8.23
CA SER A 97 11.87 9.40 -9.52
C SER A 97 10.91 10.57 -9.63
N GLN A 98 11.39 11.68 -10.18
CA GLN A 98 10.63 12.92 -10.23
C GLN A 98 10.57 13.45 -11.66
N THR A 99 9.39 13.93 -12.04
CA THR A 99 9.15 14.80 -13.19
C THR A 99 8.66 16.17 -12.70
N ASN A 100 8.39 17.11 -13.61
CA ASN A 100 7.79 18.39 -13.23
C ASN A 100 6.32 18.25 -12.81
N GLU A 101 5.63 17.18 -13.23
CA GLU A 101 4.19 17.00 -13.00
C GLU A 101 3.89 16.05 -11.84
N ALA A 102 4.80 15.10 -11.58
CA ALA A 102 4.58 14.05 -10.60
C ALA A 102 5.89 13.57 -9.97
N LEU A 103 5.77 13.09 -8.74
CA LEU A 103 6.79 12.39 -7.99
C LEU A 103 6.37 10.94 -7.77
N ASP A 104 7.11 10.00 -8.35
CA ASP A 104 6.89 8.58 -8.14
C ASP A 104 7.82 8.09 -7.04
N LEU A 105 7.22 7.51 -6.00
CA LEU A 105 7.88 7.03 -4.80
C LEU A 105 7.55 5.55 -4.59
N THR A 106 8.59 4.75 -4.40
CA THR A 106 8.46 3.39 -3.87
C THR A 106 9.01 3.37 -2.46
N LEU A 107 8.17 3.05 -1.48
CA LEU A 107 8.59 2.79 -0.11
C LEU A 107 8.78 1.28 0.07
N VAL A 108 9.88 0.88 0.70
CA VAL A 108 10.19 -0.53 0.96
C VAL A 108 9.98 -0.79 2.44
N TRP A 109 8.89 -1.49 2.76
CA TRP A 109 8.52 -1.85 4.13
C TRP A 109 8.96 -3.27 4.44
N GLU A 110 9.26 -3.55 5.71
CA GLU A 110 9.34 -4.87 6.28
C GLU A 110 8.33 -5.01 7.42
N ALA A 111 7.54 -6.08 7.39
CA ALA A 111 6.61 -6.40 8.46
C ALA A 111 7.35 -7.05 9.63
N MET A 112 7.29 -6.46 10.84
CA MET A 112 7.97 -6.99 12.02
C MET A 112 7.16 -8.09 12.73
N ALA A 113 5.85 -8.17 12.47
CA ALA A 113 4.93 -9.15 13.04
C ALA A 113 3.97 -9.72 11.97
N ASN A 114 3.13 -10.68 12.35
CA ASN A 114 2.04 -11.16 11.50
C ASN A 114 0.77 -10.35 11.78
N GLY A 115 -0.02 -10.07 10.73
CA GLY A 115 -1.41 -9.67 10.89
C GLY A 115 -1.63 -8.38 11.67
N GLN A 116 -1.14 -7.27 11.13
CA GLN A 116 -1.32 -5.93 11.71
C GLN A 116 -2.78 -5.45 11.65
N THR A 117 -3.04 -4.29 12.27
CA THR A 117 -4.24 -3.49 11.91
C THR A 117 -4.15 -3.07 10.45
N ASP A 118 -5.28 -2.93 9.75
CA ASP A 118 -5.33 -2.29 8.44
C ASP A 118 -5.02 -0.79 8.57
N TYR A 119 -3.77 -0.42 8.28
CA TYR A 119 -3.28 0.94 8.38
C TYR A 119 -3.42 1.68 7.05
N ILE A 120 -3.58 2.98 7.15
CA ILE A 120 -3.43 3.93 6.06
C ILE A 120 -2.02 4.52 6.17
N ARG A 121 -1.26 4.38 5.10
CA ARG A 121 0.01 5.08 4.94
C ARG A 121 -0.29 6.49 4.47
N PHE A 122 0.42 7.47 5.01
CA PHE A 122 0.48 8.80 4.43
C PHE A 122 1.89 9.13 3.94
N VAL A 123 1.94 9.87 2.83
CA VAL A 123 3.15 10.53 2.32
C VAL A 123 2.80 11.98 2.07
N HIS A 124 3.49 12.88 2.75
CA HIS A 124 3.23 14.31 2.76
C HIS A 124 4.44 15.07 2.22
N LEU A 125 4.23 15.89 1.20
CA LEU A 125 5.21 16.86 0.73
C LEU A 125 5.06 18.15 1.57
N ILE A 126 6.10 18.48 2.33
CA ILE A 126 6.11 19.59 3.28
C ILE A 126 7.26 20.56 2.99
N ASP A 127 7.10 21.82 3.43
CA ASP A 127 8.16 22.82 3.34
C ASP A 127 9.32 22.49 4.30
N VAL A 128 10.55 22.83 3.92
CA VAL A 128 11.75 22.62 4.74
C VAL A 128 11.79 23.56 5.95
N ALA A 129 11.28 24.79 5.79
CA ALA A 129 11.33 25.85 6.79
C ALA A 129 10.15 25.80 7.77
N GLU A 130 9.07 25.11 7.42
CA GLU A 130 7.88 24.96 8.25
C GLU A 130 7.40 23.52 8.21
N GLY A 131 7.28 22.86 9.37
CA GLY A 131 6.54 21.61 9.51
C GLY A 131 5.02 21.76 9.29
N GLY A 132 4.62 22.67 8.39
CA GLY A 132 3.28 23.12 8.08
C GLY A 132 2.45 22.08 7.34
N ALA A 133 1.27 22.50 6.89
CA ALA A 133 0.33 21.63 6.19
C ALA A 133 0.94 21.09 4.89
N PRO A 134 0.64 19.83 4.52
CA PRO A 134 1.14 19.26 3.27
C PRO A 134 0.66 20.06 2.06
N LEU A 135 1.58 20.33 1.14
CA LEU A 135 1.30 20.97 -0.15
C LEU A 135 0.76 19.96 -1.17
N ALA A 136 1.27 18.73 -1.09
CA ALA A 136 0.76 17.56 -1.78
C ALA A 136 0.78 16.37 -0.81
N GLN A 137 -0.16 15.45 -0.96
CA GLN A 137 -0.25 14.29 -0.08
C GLN A 137 -0.89 13.08 -0.77
N ASN A 138 -0.53 11.91 -0.28
CA ASN A 138 -1.17 10.65 -0.62
C ASN A 138 -1.41 9.87 0.67
N ASP A 139 -2.69 9.76 1.02
CA ASP A 139 -3.18 8.99 2.16
C ASP A 139 -3.94 7.78 1.61
N SER A 140 -3.32 6.61 1.65
CA SER A 140 -3.95 5.37 1.17
C SER A 140 -3.39 4.14 1.89
N PRO A 141 -4.16 3.05 2.00
CA PRO A 141 -3.58 1.79 2.43
C PRO A 141 -2.45 1.35 1.48
N PRO A 142 -1.45 0.58 1.96
CA PRO A 142 -0.42 0.03 1.10
C PRO A 142 -0.95 -0.67 -0.15
N ARG A 143 -0.24 -0.47 -1.27
CA ARG A 143 -0.65 -0.90 -2.61
C ARG A 143 -2.10 -0.51 -2.96
N TYR A 144 -2.50 0.70 -2.57
CA TYR A 144 -3.85 1.24 -2.79
C TYR A 144 -4.98 0.33 -2.27
N GLY A 145 -4.74 -0.37 -1.16
CA GLY A 145 -5.73 -1.28 -0.55
C GLY A 145 -5.75 -2.69 -1.13
N SER A 146 -5.01 -2.94 -2.22
CA SER A 146 -4.93 -4.28 -2.80
C SER A 146 -4.07 -5.24 -1.98
N TYR A 147 -3.29 -4.76 -1.02
CA TYR A 147 -2.50 -5.59 -0.11
C TYR A 147 -2.42 -4.97 1.29
N PRO A 148 -3.49 -5.11 2.10
CA PRO A 148 -3.58 -4.43 3.38
C PRO A 148 -2.57 -4.99 4.39
N THR A 149 -2.18 -4.18 5.37
CA THR A 149 -1.19 -4.54 6.39
C THR A 149 -1.62 -5.73 7.26
N SER A 150 -2.92 -5.98 7.45
CA SER A 150 -3.38 -7.21 8.14
C SER A 150 -3.05 -8.50 7.40
N GLN A 151 -2.67 -8.42 6.11
CA GLN A 151 -2.25 -9.59 5.36
C GLN A 151 -0.76 -9.89 5.48
N TRP A 152 0.06 -8.92 5.90
CA TRP A 152 1.50 -9.08 5.93
C TRP A 152 1.94 -10.11 6.98
N VAL A 153 3.02 -10.83 6.65
CA VAL A 153 3.65 -11.80 7.55
C VAL A 153 5.02 -11.32 8.01
N SER A 154 5.45 -11.74 9.19
CA SER A 154 6.73 -11.34 9.80
C SER A 154 7.91 -11.61 8.86
N GLY A 155 8.76 -10.60 8.68
CA GLY A 155 9.89 -10.58 7.76
C GLY A 155 9.53 -10.26 6.30
N GLU A 156 8.24 -10.17 5.96
CA GLU A 156 7.83 -9.88 4.59
C GLU A 156 8.23 -8.46 4.19
N VAL A 157 8.77 -8.34 2.99
CA VAL A 157 9.19 -7.12 2.32
C VAL A 157 8.12 -6.68 1.32
N ILE A 158 7.61 -5.47 1.50
CA ILE A 158 6.56 -4.88 0.66
C ILE A 158 7.14 -3.65 -0.05
N GLN A 159 7.28 -3.75 -1.37
CA GLN A 159 7.41 -2.57 -2.23
C GLN A 159 6.04 -1.93 -2.43
N ASP A 160 5.91 -0.68 -2.01
CA ASP A 160 4.68 0.09 -1.97
C ASP A 160 4.84 1.36 -2.81
N ARG A 161 4.28 1.31 -4.02
CA ARG A 161 4.45 2.34 -5.05
C ARG A 161 3.30 3.33 -5.00
N LEU A 162 3.63 4.60 -5.08
CA LEU A 162 2.66 5.68 -5.18
C LEU A 162 3.18 6.83 -6.02
N SER A 163 2.26 7.65 -6.51
CA SER A 163 2.57 8.91 -7.17
C SER A 163 1.94 10.08 -6.42
N LEU A 164 2.69 11.18 -6.32
CA LEU A 164 2.24 12.46 -5.79
C LEU A 164 2.20 13.49 -6.92
N PRO A 165 1.03 14.10 -7.21
CA PRO A 165 0.96 15.17 -8.20
C PRO A 165 1.69 16.42 -7.67
N LEU A 166 2.52 17.02 -8.53
CA LEU A 166 3.30 18.22 -8.23
C LEU A 166 2.80 19.46 -8.99
N THR A 167 1.81 19.32 -9.87
CA THR A 167 1.33 20.40 -10.76
C THR A 167 0.86 21.66 -10.03
N ASP A 168 0.33 21.51 -8.82
CA ASP A 168 -0.18 22.62 -8.00
C ASP A 168 0.81 23.06 -6.91
N VAL A 169 2.01 22.47 -6.88
CA VAL A 169 3.04 22.79 -5.90
C VAL A 169 3.94 23.91 -6.45
N PRO A 170 4.11 25.03 -5.73
CA PRO A 170 4.98 26.10 -6.16
C PRO A 170 6.44 25.66 -6.37
N PRO A 171 7.23 26.41 -7.15
CA PRO A 171 8.67 26.20 -7.22
C PRO A 171 9.33 26.39 -5.84
N GLY A 172 10.22 25.47 -5.46
CA GLY A 172 10.78 25.45 -4.11
C GLY A 172 11.58 24.20 -3.79
N SER A 173 11.98 24.08 -2.52
CA SER A 173 12.62 22.90 -1.95
C SER A 173 11.76 22.36 -0.82
N TYR A 174 11.48 21.07 -0.87
CA TYR A 174 10.51 20.39 -0.03
C TYR A 174 11.09 19.11 0.56
N GLN A 175 10.46 18.59 1.61
CA GLN A 175 10.77 17.31 2.23
C GLN A 175 9.58 16.37 2.11
N LEU A 176 9.85 15.07 2.23
CA LEU A 176 8.82 14.04 2.30
C LEU A 176 8.73 13.52 3.73
N ALA A 177 7.54 13.62 4.31
CA ALA A 177 7.22 12.98 5.57
C ALA A 177 6.32 11.77 5.34
N VAL A 178 6.63 10.64 5.97
CA VAL A 178 5.91 9.39 5.84
C VAL A 178 5.46 8.87 7.19
N GLY A 179 4.32 8.18 7.23
CA GLY A 179 3.88 7.48 8.42
C GLY A 179 2.63 6.65 8.20
N PHE A 180 2.14 6.09 9.30
CA PHE A 180 0.95 5.24 9.31
C PHE A 180 -0.04 5.73 10.36
N TYR A 181 -1.33 5.58 10.06
CA TYR A 181 -2.39 5.70 11.05
C TYR A 181 -3.47 4.66 10.82
N SER A 182 -4.24 4.37 11.87
CA SER A 182 -5.52 3.67 11.75
C SER A 182 -6.67 4.64 11.97
N GLN A 183 -7.82 4.33 11.38
CA GLN A 183 -9.07 5.05 11.58
C GLN A 183 -10.17 4.07 12.01
N PRO A 184 -10.14 3.55 13.25
CA PRO A 184 -11.09 2.53 13.70
C PRO A 184 -12.53 3.05 13.77
N THR A 185 -12.69 4.37 13.94
CA THR A 185 -13.98 5.06 13.88
C THR A 185 -13.83 6.31 13.01
N LEU A 186 -14.85 6.64 12.22
CA LEU A 186 -14.84 7.83 11.38
C LEU A 186 -14.48 9.08 12.19
N GLY A 187 -13.46 9.80 11.73
CA GLY A 187 -12.95 11.02 12.37
C GLY A 187 -11.96 10.81 13.53
N GLN A 188 -11.69 9.56 13.95
CA GLN A 188 -10.66 9.26 14.94
C GLN A 188 -9.41 8.69 14.25
N PHE A 189 -8.34 9.47 14.23
CA PHE A 189 -7.06 9.09 13.62
C PHE A 189 -6.03 8.76 14.70
N ASN A 190 -5.48 7.55 14.65
CA ASN A 190 -4.44 7.10 15.56
C ASN A 190 -3.16 6.87 14.78
N ARG A 191 -2.22 7.82 14.84
CA ARG A 191 -0.89 7.67 14.21
C ARG A 191 -0.03 6.72 15.02
N LEU A 192 0.77 5.91 14.32
CA LEU A 192 1.82 5.12 14.97
C LEU A 192 2.96 6.05 15.42
N PRO A 193 3.55 5.82 16.61
CA PRO A 193 4.80 6.48 16.97
C PRO A 193 5.91 6.02 16.02
N VAL A 194 6.97 6.81 15.87
CA VAL A 194 8.05 6.52 14.93
C VAL A 194 9.37 6.56 15.66
N PHE A 195 10.19 5.54 15.50
CA PHE A 195 11.50 5.40 16.14
C PHE A 195 12.60 5.28 15.08
N VAL A 196 13.70 6.00 15.28
CA VAL A 196 14.92 5.88 14.47
C VAL A 196 15.92 4.91 15.12
N GLU A 197 16.96 4.50 14.40
CA GLU A 197 17.91 3.46 14.84
C GLU A 197 18.60 3.75 16.18
N ASP A 198 18.79 5.03 16.53
CA ASP A 198 19.37 5.43 17.81
C ASP A 198 18.38 5.38 18.99
N GLY A 199 17.13 4.94 18.73
CA GLY A 199 16.04 4.86 19.69
C GLY A 199 15.30 6.18 19.92
N GLY A 200 15.65 7.24 19.19
CA GLY A 200 14.93 8.51 19.23
C GLY A 200 13.51 8.37 18.68
N GLU A 201 12.51 8.85 19.44
CA GLU A 201 11.15 9.00 18.93
C GLU A 201 11.05 10.28 18.08
N MET A 202 10.47 10.14 16.89
CA MET A 202 10.21 11.25 15.98
C MET A 202 8.86 11.92 16.32
N PRO A 203 8.79 13.26 16.23
CA PRO A 203 7.56 13.99 16.52
C PRO A 203 6.45 13.70 15.48
N ASP A 204 5.20 13.96 15.88
CA ASP A 204 3.98 13.86 15.05
C ASP A 204 3.70 12.47 14.43
N GLY A 205 4.40 11.43 14.86
CA GLY A 205 4.26 10.07 14.31
C GLY A 205 4.64 9.99 12.82
N ARG A 206 5.66 10.75 12.40
CA ARG A 206 6.15 10.78 11.02
C ARG A 206 7.67 10.70 10.97
N PHE A 207 8.17 9.98 9.97
CA PHE A 207 9.58 9.98 9.58
C PHE A 207 9.78 10.93 8.41
N VAL A 208 10.82 11.77 8.44
CA VAL A 208 11.18 12.62 7.28
C VAL A 208 12.27 11.91 6.50
N LEU A 209 11.99 11.58 5.23
CA LEU A 209 12.96 10.95 4.36
C LEU A 209 14.17 11.88 4.16
N PRO A 210 15.41 11.34 4.14
CA PRO A 210 16.63 12.12 3.99
C PRO A 210 16.86 12.56 2.53
N VAL A 211 15.84 13.12 1.90
CA VAL A 211 15.84 13.61 0.51
C VAL A 211 15.15 14.96 0.42
N ILE A 212 15.68 15.82 -0.45
CA ILE A 212 15.07 17.09 -0.81
C ILE A 212 14.43 16.95 -2.18
N VAL A 213 13.14 17.26 -2.26
CA VAL A 213 12.39 17.36 -3.53
C VAL A 213 12.46 18.81 -3.99
N THR A 214 13.02 19.04 -5.18
CA THR A 214 13.14 20.39 -5.75
C THR A 214 12.17 20.54 -6.91
N ILE A 215 11.37 21.61 -6.89
CA ILE A 215 10.42 21.93 -7.96
C ILE A 215 10.92 23.20 -8.65
N GLY A 216 11.17 23.08 -9.95
CA GLY A 216 11.62 24.17 -10.80
C GLY A 216 10.48 25.15 -11.17
N PRO A 217 10.84 26.32 -11.71
CA PRO A 217 9.87 27.28 -12.26
C PRO A 217 9.19 26.79 -13.54
#